data_AF-A0A1L8ZB76-F1
#
_entry.id   AF-A0A1L8ZB76-F1
#
_cell.length_a   1.000
_cell.length_b   1.000
_cell.length_c   1.000
_cell.angle_alpha   90.00
_cell.angle_beta   90.00
_cell.angle_gamma   90.00
#
_symmetry.space_group_name_H-M   'P 1'
#
loop_
_entity.id
_entity.type
_entity.pdbx_description
1 polymer ?
#
loop_
_entity_poly.entity_id
_entity_poly.type
_entity_poly.pdbx_seq_one_letter_code
_entity_poly.pdbx_strand_id
1 'polypeptide(L)'
;MQIIELIILFYFLIISPRNLNADFEYKVVKGDTLFSIAIKYKAKVSDLKRINKLSVDNIKAGQILIIPSDSNLGQNITHKVNHSFSSLESVNKGVIFYTVKEGDTVEGVSKLVGLSQEEIVAWNDLRSKDLKAGMKLVLTEPDFLKPYVVKKGDSLSKLSQDFDISSKDILKFNFI
;
A
#
# COMPACT_ATOMS: atom_id res chain seq x y z
N MET A 1 14.02 -17.56 44.79
CA MET A 1 14.18 -16.21 44.21
C MET A 1 14.35 -16.22 42.68
N GLN A 2 14.77 -17.33 42.04
CA GLN A 2 15.03 -17.39 40.59
C GLN A 2 13.79 -17.46 39.66
N ILE A 3 12.62 -17.93 40.13
CA ILE A 3 11.44 -18.10 39.25
C ILE A 3 10.75 -16.76 38.93
N ILE A 4 10.77 -15.81 39.87
CA ILE A 4 10.16 -14.48 39.69
C ILE A 4 10.97 -13.65 38.68
N GLU A 5 12.30 -13.75 38.71
CA GLU A 5 13.19 -13.10 37.72
C GLU A 5 12.97 -13.63 36.31
N LEU A 6 12.74 -14.94 36.15
CA LEU A 6 12.47 -15.57 34.85
C LEU A 6 11.13 -15.11 34.24
N ILE A 7 10.11 -14.92 35.08
CA ILE A 7 8.81 -14.39 34.67
C ILE A 7 8.93 -12.91 34.26
N ILE A 8 9.66 -12.10 35.03
CA ILE A 8 9.91 -10.68 34.70
C ILE A 8 10.68 -10.56 33.38
N LEU A 9 11.68 -11.41 33.13
CA LEU A 9 12.40 -11.47 31.85
C LEU A 9 11.50 -11.88 30.68
N PHE A 10 10.55 -12.80 30.90
CA PHE A 10 9.58 -13.20 29.87
C PHE A 10 8.56 -12.09 29.58
N TYR A 11 8.12 -11.34 30.60
CA TYR A 11 7.29 -10.15 30.43
C TYR A 11 8.07 -9.01 29.74
N PHE A 12 9.37 -8.83 30.03
CA PHE A 12 10.21 -7.85 29.33
C PHE A 12 10.42 -8.22 27.85
N LEU A 13 10.41 -9.51 27.49
CA LEU A 13 10.47 -9.97 26.10
C LEU A 13 9.17 -9.68 25.31
N ILE A 14 8.02 -9.65 26.00
CA ILE A 14 6.70 -9.36 25.40
C ILE A 14 6.41 -7.84 25.37
N ILE A 15 6.94 -7.07 26.32
CA ILE A 15 6.71 -5.60 26.48
C ILE A 15 7.97 -4.78 26.12
N SER A 16 9.04 -5.40 25.59
CA SER A 16 10.05 -4.59 24.90
C SER A 16 9.32 -3.88 23.77
N PRO A 17 9.29 -2.53 23.72
CA PRO A 17 8.78 -1.86 22.55
C PRO A 17 9.65 -2.35 21.40
N ARG A 18 9.12 -3.23 20.54
CA ARG A 18 9.70 -3.42 19.22
C ARG A 18 9.74 -2.01 18.67
N ASN A 19 10.93 -1.47 18.47
CA ASN A 19 11.08 -0.21 17.75
C ASN A 19 10.24 -0.38 16.49
N LEU A 20 9.15 0.38 16.37
CA LEU A 20 8.13 0.19 15.33
C LEU A 20 8.66 0.53 13.93
N ASN A 21 9.95 0.83 13.81
CA ASN A 21 10.65 1.34 12.64
C ASN A 21 12.03 0.67 12.55
N ALA A 22 12.07 -0.64 12.28
CA ALA A 22 13.31 -1.32 11.93
C ALA A 22 13.13 -1.98 10.56
N ASP A 23 14.01 -1.63 9.63
CA ASP A 23 14.11 -2.33 8.36
C ASP A 23 14.21 -3.84 8.62
N PHE A 24 13.51 -4.65 7.83
CA PHE A 24 13.49 -6.10 8.01
C PHE A 24 13.90 -6.83 6.74
N GLU A 25 14.43 -8.04 6.90
CA GLU A 25 14.82 -8.90 5.80
C GLU A 25 13.61 -9.65 5.23
N TYR A 26 13.47 -9.63 3.91
CA TYR A 26 12.49 -10.38 3.15
C TYR A 26 13.19 -11.29 2.14
N LYS A 27 12.86 -12.58 2.17
CA LYS A 27 13.33 -13.54 1.18
C LYS A 27 12.37 -13.58 0.00
N VAL A 28 12.84 -13.12 -1.16
CA VAL A 28 12.11 -13.12 -2.42
C VAL A 28 11.64 -14.54 -2.75
N VAL A 29 10.35 -14.71 -3.04
CA VAL A 29 9.78 -15.99 -3.45
C VAL A 29 9.51 -16.04 -4.95
N LYS A 30 9.21 -17.23 -5.47
CA LYS A 30 8.91 -17.40 -6.90
C LYS A 30 7.67 -16.58 -7.26
N GLY A 31 7.79 -15.72 -8.27
CA GLY A 31 6.72 -14.84 -8.75
C GLY A 31 6.76 -13.42 -8.20
N ASP A 32 7.62 -13.13 -7.22
CA ASP A 32 7.80 -11.78 -6.71
C ASP A 32 8.47 -10.86 -7.75
N THR A 33 8.03 -9.60 -7.73
CA THR A 33 8.70 -8.48 -8.39
C THR A 33 8.96 -7.38 -7.37
N LEU A 34 9.83 -6.41 -7.70
CA LEU A 34 9.99 -5.25 -6.81
C LEU A 34 8.68 -4.48 -6.63
N PHE A 35 7.78 -4.48 -7.64
CA PHE A 35 6.48 -3.85 -7.54
C PHE A 35 5.55 -4.59 -6.58
N SER A 36 5.44 -5.92 -6.69
CA SER A 36 4.56 -6.69 -5.80
C SER A 36 5.01 -6.59 -4.34
N ILE A 37 6.33 -6.61 -4.11
CA ILE A 37 6.92 -6.43 -2.78
C ILE A 37 6.67 -4.99 -2.27
N ALA A 38 6.87 -3.98 -3.11
CA ALA A 38 6.59 -2.59 -2.78
C ALA A 38 5.12 -2.38 -2.36
N ILE A 39 4.17 -2.96 -3.12
CA ILE A 39 2.74 -2.90 -2.80
C ILE A 39 2.45 -3.59 -1.47
N LYS A 40 2.93 -4.83 -1.31
CA LYS A 40 2.72 -5.64 -0.10
C LYS A 40 3.19 -4.93 1.17
N TYR A 41 4.32 -4.23 1.09
CA TYR A 41 4.94 -3.55 2.24
C TYR A 41 4.75 -2.03 2.24
N LYS A 42 3.91 -1.49 1.34
CA LYS A 42 3.64 -0.05 1.21
C LYS A 42 4.91 0.80 1.09
N ALA A 43 5.91 0.26 0.39
CA ALA A 43 7.19 0.92 0.13
C ALA A 43 7.22 1.47 -1.30
N LYS A 44 8.12 2.41 -1.59
CA LYS A 44 8.41 2.80 -2.98
C LYS A 44 9.42 1.83 -3.58
N VAL A 45 9.22 1.45 -4.84
CA VAL A 45 10.21 0.67 -5.61
C VAL A 45 11.58 1.37 -5.62
N SER A 46 11.61 2.69 -5.73
CA SER A 46 12.85 3.48 -5.68
C SER A 46 13.59 3.34 -4.35
N ASP A 47 12.86 3.27 -3.23
CA ASP A 47 13.45 3.11 -1.90
C ASP A 47 13.97 1.68 -1.72
N LEU A 48 13.20 0.67 -2.16
CA LEU A 48 13.66 -0.71 -2.19
C LEU A 48 14.96 -0.86 -2.99
N LYS A 49 15.03 -0.26 -4.18
CA LYS A 49 16.25 -0.28 -5.00
C LYS A 49 17.43 0.41 -4.32
N ARG A 50 17.20 1.60 -3.77
CA ARG A 50 18.26 2.39 -3.11
C ARG A 50 18.86 1.64 -1.93
N ILE A 51 18.01 1.12 -1.04
CA ILE A 51 18.45 0.42 0.18
C ILE A 51 19.16 -0.89 -0.17
N ASN A 52 18.65 -1.62 -1.16
CA ASN A 52 19.24 -2.89 -1.61
C ASN A 52 20.33 -2.75 -2.67
N LYS A 53 20.73 -1.52 -3.01
CA LYS A 53 21.76 -1.20 -4.01
C LYS A 53 21.49 -1.88 -5.38
N LEU A 54 20.23 -1.95 -5.79
CA LEU A 54 19.81 -2.55 -7.05
C LEU A 54 19.88 -1.53 -8.19
N SER A 55 20.61 -1.86 -9.26
CA SER A 55 20.68 -1.05 -10.48
C SER A 55 19.51 -1.32 -11.44
N VAL A 56 18.95 -2.53 -11.39
CA VAL A 56 17.86 -3.01 -12.25
C VAL A 56 16.67 -3.48 -11.41
N ASP A 57 15.52 -3.67 -12.06
CA ASP A 57 14.30 -4.09 -11.38
C ASP A 57 14.19 -5.62 -11.21
N ASN A 58 15.11 -6.37 -11.82
CA ASN A 58 15.14 -7.82 -11.76
C ASN A 58 15.66 -8.30 -10.40
N ILE A 59 14.83 -9.09 -9.73
CA ILE A 59 15.16 -9.82 -8.50
C ILE A 59 14.99 -11.32 -8.72
N LYS A 60 15.68 -12.14 -7.93
CA LYS A 60 15.65 -13.61 -8.06
C LYS A 60 15.02 -14.26 -6.83
N ALA A 61 14.26 -15.33 -7.04
CA ALA A 61 13.79 -16.15 -5.93
C ALA A 61 14.98 -16.62 -5.06
N GLY A 62 14.82 -16.51 -3.75
CA GLY A 62 15.86 -16.78 -2.76
C GLY A 62 16.74 -15.58 -2.40
N GLN A 63 16.70 -14.48 -3.16
CA GLN A 63 17.39 -13.23 -2.82
C GLN A 63 16.83 -12.64 -1.53
N ILE A 64 17.69 -12.09 -0.67
CA ILE A 64 17.27 -11.34 0.52
C ILE A 64 17.24 -9.86 0.17
N LEU A 65 16.12 -9.20 0.49
CA LEU A 65 15.93 -7.76 0.38
C LEU A 65 15.66 -7.17 1.76
N ILE A 66 16.25 -6.02 2.02
CA ILE A 66 15.93 -5.14 3.13
C ILE A 66 14.70 -4.31 2.75
N ILE A 67 13.65 -4.44 3.54
CA ILE A 67 12.40 -3.71 3.35
C ILE A 67 12.35 -2.56 4.37
N PRO A 68 12.20 -1.31 3.92
CA PRO A 68 12.10 -0.18 4.83
C PRO A 68 10.79 -0.25 5.63
N SER A 69 10.89 -0.06 6.94
CA SER A 69 9.71 0.01 7.82
C SER A 69 9.03 1.38 7.83
N ASP A 70 9.66 2.40 7.24
CA ASP A 70 9.14 3.77 7.25
C ASP A 70 8.17 4.06 6.10
N SER A 71 6.90 4.20 6.47
CA SER A 71 5.82 4.78 5.65
C SER A 71 6.02 6.27 5.31
N ASN A 72 7.15 6.88 5.70
CA ASN A 72 7.45 8.32 5.54
C ASN A 72 8.72 8.64 4.73
N LEU A 73 9.24 7.73 3.89
CA LEU A 73 10.33 8.05 2.95
C LEU A 73 9.87 8.87 1.71
N GLY A 74 8.83 9.69 1.88
CA GLY A 74 8.41 10.73 0.95
C GLY A 74 8.93 12.12 1.28
N GLN A 75 9.65 12.30 2.38
CA GLN A 75 10.09 13.62 2.83
C GLN A 75 11.61 13.75 2.71
N ASN A 76 12.05 14.34 1.60
CA ASN A 76 13.19 15.25 1.55
C ASN A 76 13.25 15.86 0.15
N ILE A 77 12.61 17.02 -0.07
CA ILE A 77 13.28 18.27 -0.48
C ILE A 77 12.45 19.46 0.06
N THR A 78 13.07 20.23 0.95
CA THR A 78 12.92 21.66 1.25
C THR A 78 12.02 22.45 0.29
N HIS A 79 10.97 23.12 0.78
CA HIS A 79 10.60 24.52 0.43
C HIS A 79 9.55 25.05 1.42
N LYS A 80 9.92 26.12 2.12
CA LYS A 80 9.06 26.94 2.96
C LYS A 80 8.17 27.80 2.05
N VAL A 81 6.88 27.50 1.94
CA VAL A 81 5.89 28.42 1.35
C VAL A 81 4.61 28.36 2.18
N ASN A 82 4.25 29.50 2.78
CA ASN A 82 2.93 29.75 3.31
C ASN A 82 2.00 30.02 2.14
N HIS A 83 1.01 29.17 1.85
CA HIS A 83 -0.24 29.59 1.19
C HIS A 83 -1.33 28.53 1.38
N SER A 84 -2.52 29.05 1.71
CA SER A 84 -3.76 28.34 1.98
C SER A 84 -4.25 27.49 0.80
N PHE A 85 -4.95 26.40 1.16
CA PHE A 85 -5.75 25.51 0.30
C PHE A 85 -5.00 24.48 -0.57
N SER A 86 -4.60 23.37 0.05
CA SER A 86 -4.44 22.06 -0.61
C SER A 86 -4.51 20.94 0.43
N SER A 87 -5.70 20.72 1.00
CA SER A 87 -5.97 19.59 1.91
C SER A 87 -6.16 18.26 1.17
N LEU A 88 -5.75 18.16 -0.11
CA LEU A 88 -5.82 16.93 -0.90
C LEU A 88 -4.44 16.29 -1.16
N GLU A 89 -3.33 16.98 -0.89
CA GLU A 89 -1.99 16.37 -1.03
C GLU A 89 -1.59 15.53 0.19
N SER A 90 -2.27 15.70 1.33
CA SER A 90 -2.01 14.89 2.53
C SER A 90 -2.73 13.54 2.53
N VAL A 91 -3.54 13.24 1.52
CA VAL A 91 -4.24 11.95 1.30
C VAL A 91 -3.41 10.99 0.43
N ASN A 92 -2.38 11.49 -0.26
CA ASN A 92 -1.52 10.67 -1.13
C ASN A 92 -0.42 9.91 -0.36
N LYS A 93 -0.64 9.66 0.93
CA LYS A 93 0.27 8.87 1.78
C LYS A 93 0.10 7.38 1.48
N GLY A 94 0.93 6.87 0.58
CA GLY A 94 1.06 5.44 0.32
C GLY A 94 0.33 4.93 -0.92
N VAL A 95 -0.21 5.81 -1.76
CA VAL A 95 -0.79 5.41 -3.06
C VAL A 95 0.35 5.08 -4.03
N ILE A 96 0.38 3.85 -4.51
CA ILE A 96 1.36 3.38 -5.50
C ILE A 96 0.71 3.43 -6.86
N PHE A 97 1.40 4.06 -7.81
CA PHE A 97 0.94 4.15 -9.19
C PHE A 97 1.86 3.37 -10.13
N TYR A 98 1.27 2.89 -11.22
CA TYR A 98 1.98 2.43 -12.40
C TYR A 98 1.55 3.26 -13.61
N THR A 99 2.52 3.79 -14.35
CA THR A 99 2.24 4.49 -15.60
C THR A 99 2.29 3.48 -16.74
N VAL A 100 1.15 3.26 -17.38
CA VAL A 100 0.97 2.36 -18.51
C VAL A 100 1.92 2.76 -19.64
N LYS A 101 2.64 1.79 -20.17
CA LYS A 101 3.53 1.89 -21.33
C LYS A 101 2.82 1.42 -22.59
N GLU A 102 3.38 1.77 -23.74
CA GLU A 102 2.88 1.28 -25.02
C GLU A 102 2.92 -0.26 -25.07
N GLY A 103 1.81 -0.88 -25.48
CA GLY A 103 1.66 -2.34 -25.55
C GLY A 103 1.28 -3.03 -24.23
N ASP A 104 1.16 -2.30 -23.12
CA ASP A 104 0.71 -2.88 -21.86
C ASP A 104 -0.74 -3.38 -21.94
N THR A 105 -0.99 -4.48 -21.25
CA THR A 105 -2.33 -5.06 -21.05
C THR A 105 -2.61 -5.21 -19.56
N VAL A 106 -3.89 -5.26 -19.17
CA VAL A 106 -4.26 -5.54 -17.77
C VAL A 106 -3.65 -6.83 -17.27
N GLU A 107 -3.57 -7.87 -18.11
CA GLU A 107 -2.93 -9.14 -17.76
C GLU A 107 -1.41 -8.99 -17.52
N GLY A 108 -0.72 -8.26 -18.39
CA GLY A 108 0.72 -8.02 -18.24
C GLY A 108 1.03 -7.23 -16.97
N VAL A 109 0.27 -6.16 -16.72
CA VAL A 109 0.41 -5.34 -15.52
C VAL A 109 0.05 -6.14 -14.26
N SER A 110 -1.02 -6.93 -14.28
CA SER A 110 -1.42 -7.85 -13.21
C SER A 110 -0.26 -8.75 -12.77
N LYS A 111 0.39 -9.43 -13.72
CA LYS A 111 1.55 -10.28 -13.43
C LYS A 111 2.75 -9.49 -12.91
N LEU A 112 2.99 -8.31 -13.46
CA LEU A 112 4.11 -7.45 -13.06
C LEU A 112 3.95 -6.98 -11.61
N VAL A 113 2.74 -6.59 -11.21
CA VAL A 113 2.48 -5.93 -9.93
C VAL A 113 1.98 -6.90 -8.87
N GLY A 114 1.66 -8.14 -9.25
CA GLY A 114 1.19 -9.18 -8.34
C GLY A 114 -0.25 -8.98 -7.85
N LEU A 115 -1.07 -8.26 -8.61
CA LEU A 115 -2.50 -8.07 -8.36
C LEU A 115 -3.32 -8.87 -9.36
N SER A 116 -4.54 -9.25 -9.00
CA SER A 116 -5.51 -9.80 -9.96
C SER A 116 -5.94 -8.77 -11.00
N GLN A 117 -6.42 -9.24 -12.15
CA GLN A 117 -6.97 -8.33 -13.16
C GLN A 117 -8.21 -7.61 -12.63
N GLU A 118 -9.00 -8.31 -11.81
CA GLU A 118 -10.21 -7.82 -11.18
C GLU A 118 -9.92 -6.68 -10.20
N GLU A 119 -8.88 -6.80 -9.37
CA GLU A 119 -8.42 -5.71 -8.50
C GLU A 119 -7.98 -4.50 -9.31
N ILE A 120 -7.15 -4.69 -10.34
CA ILE A 120 -6.68 -3.57 -11.18
C ILE A 120 -7.87 -2.87 -11.85
N VAL A 121 -8.82 -3.63 -12.39
CA VAL A 121 -10.03 -3.08 -13.03
C VAL A 121 -10.89 -2.34 -12.01
N ALA A 122 -11.14 -2.94 -10.85
CA ALA A 122 -11.99 -2.37 -9.82
C ALA A 122 -11.39 -1.09 -9.20
N TRP A 123 -10.10 -1.08 -8.90
CA TRP A 123 -9.42 0.06 -8.25
C TRP A 123 -9.27 1.27 -9.16
N ASN A 124 -9.38 1.06 -10.49
CA ASN A 124 -9.15 2.09 -11.50
C ASN A 124 -10.39 2.43 -12.32
N ASP A 125 -11.58 1.96 -11.90
CA ASP A 125 -12.86 2.13 -12.61
C ASP A 125 -12.74 1.85 -14.12
N LEU A 126 -12.00 0.79 -14.48
CA LEU A 126 -11.76 0.47 -15.88
C LEU A 126 -13.02 -0.14 -16.50
N ARG A 127 -13.67 0.62 -17.38
CA ARG A 127 -14.86 0.18 -18.13
C ARG A 127 -14.57 -0.93 -19.16
N SER A 128 -13.31 -1.14 -19.50
CA SER A 128 -12.82 -2.19 -20.41
C SER A 128 -11.38 -2.56 -20.01
N LYS A 129 -10.87 -3.68 -20.53
CA LYS A 129 -9.47 -4.09 -20.30
C LYS A 129 -8.44 -3.32 -21.15
N ASP A 130 -8.89 -2.26 -21.85
CA ASP A 130 -8.03 -1.46 -22.72
C ASP A 130 -7.25 -0.44 -21.90
N LEU A 131 -5.92 -0.53 -21.98
CA LEU A 131 -5.02 0.42 -21.35
C LEU A 131 -4.46 1.39 -22.40
N LYS A 132 -4.35 2.66 -22.05
CA LYS A 132 -3.72 3.70 -22.88
C LYS A 132 -2.37 4.06 -22.31
N ALA A 133 -1.34 4.13 -23.16
CA ALA A 133 -0.02 4.61 -22.75
C ALA A 133 -0.13 5.98 -22.05
N GLY A 134 0.60 6.14 -20.95
CA GLY A 134 0.56 7.33 -20.09
C GLY A 134 -0.53 7.32 -19.01
N MET A 135 -1.50 6.39 -19.06
CA MET A 135 -2.50 6.22 -18.00
C MET A 135 -1.82 5.85 -16.67
N LYS A 136 -2.24 6.46 -15.56
CA LYS A 136 -1.77 6.08 -14.22
C LYS A 136 -2.77 5.14 -13.58
N LEU A 137 -2.34 3.91 -13.32
CA LEU A 137 -3.10 2.92 -12.56
C LEU A 137 -2.73 3.02 -11.08
N VAL A 138 -3.73 3.17 -10.22
CA VAL A 138 -3.66 2.97 -8.77
C VAL A 138 -3.50 1.47 -8.50
N LEU A 139 -2.48 1.10 -7.74
CA LEU A 139 -2.12 -0.28 -7.41
C LEU A 139 -2.14 -0.55 -5.90
N THR A 140 -2.80 0.31 -5.15
CA THR A 140 -3.02 0.15 -3.72
C THR A 140 -4.51 0.07 -3.48
N GLU A 141 -4.91 -0.89 -2.65
CA GLU A 141 -6.30 -1.06 -2.23
C GLU A 141 -6.86 0.30 -1.77
N PRO A 142 -7.86 0.83 -2.48
CA PRO A 142 -8.52 2.06 -2.08
C PRO A 142 -9.14 1.92 -0.70
N ASP A 143 -9.08 2.98 0.10
CA ASP A 143 -9.61 2.96 1.47
C ASP A 143 -11.11 2.62 1.52
N PHE A 144 -11.86 2.89 0.46
CA PHE A 144 -13.28 2.55 0.36
C PHE A 144 -13.56 1.05 0.15
N LEU A 145 -12.57 0.24 -0.26
CA LEU A 145 -12.73 -1.22 -0.33
C LEU A 145 -12.40 -1.90 1.01
N LYS A 146 -11.75 -1.18 1.93
CA LYS A 146 -11.51 -1.72 3.27
C LYS A 146 -12.84 -1.80 4.01
N PRO A 147 -13.14 -2.93 4.66
CA PRO A 147 -14.36 -3.06 5.43
C PRO A 147 -14.40 -1.98 6.52
N TYR A 148 -15.45 -1.15 6.48
CA TYR A 148 -15.68 -0.12 7.48
C TYR A 148 -16.55 -0.68 8.61
N VAL A 149 -16.03 -0.64 9.84
CA VAL A 149 -16.83 -0.97 11.03
C VAL A 149 -17.59 0.28 11.47
N VAL A 150 -18.91 0.21 11.34
CA VAL A 150 -19.83 1.29 11.73
C VAL A 150 -19.63 1.67 13.20
N LYS A 151 -19.46 2.96 13.47
CA LYS A 151 -19.24 3.53 14.81
C LYS A 151 -20.52 4.09 15.38
N LYS A 152 -20.56 4.27 16.71
CA LYS A 152 -21.68 4.92 17.39
C LYS A 152 -21.87 6.34 16.84
N GLY A 153 -23.06 6.63 16.32
CA GLY A 153 -23.41 7.92 15.73
C GLY A 153 -23.20 8.02 14.22
N ASP A 154 -22.76 6.93 13.57
CA ASP A 154 -22.78 6.85 12.11
C ASP A 154 -24.22 6.70 11.61
N SER A 155 -24.46 7.29 10.45
CA SER A 155 -25.68 7.09 9.67
C SER A 155 -25.29 6.80 8.23
N LEU A 156 -26.17 6.12 7.49
CA LEU A 156 -25.93 5.82 6.09
C LEU A 156 -25.72 7.09 5.25
N SER A 157 -26.40 8.19 5.59
CA SER A 157 -26.22 9.50 4.95
C SER A 157 -24.84 10.10 5.24
N LYS A 158 -24.35 9.98 6.48
CA LYS A 158 -23.03 10.49 6.87
C LYS A 158 -21.93 9.68 6.19
N LEU A 159 -22.04 8.36 6.19
CA LEU A 159 -21.09 7.48 5.50
C LEU A 159 -21.10 7.72 3.99
N SER A 160 -22.26 7.94 3.39
CA SER A 160 -22.36 8.27 1.97
C SER A 160 -21.58 9.53 1.61
N GLN A 161 -21.64 10.54 2.46
CA GLN A 161 -20.90 11.79 2.28
C GLN A 161 -19.40 11.64 2.56
N ASP A 162 -19.04 10.94 3.65
CA ASP A 162 -17.65 10.76 4.06
C ASP A 162 -16.84 9.91 3.06
N PHE A 163 -17.47 8.93 2.43
CA PHE A 163 -16.84 8.01 1.47
C PHE A 163 -17.06 8.39 0.00
N ASP A 164 -17.84 9.42 -0.30
CA ASP A 164 -18.23 9.82 -1.66
C ASP A 164 -18.88 8.65 -2.45
N ILE A 165 -19.74 7.88 -1.78
CA ILE A 165 -20.46 6.73 -2.36
C ILE A 165 -21.94 6.89 -2.04
N SER A 166 -22.83 6.61 -2.99
CA SER A 166 -24.26 6.75 -2.72
C SER A 166 -24.74 5.79 -1.63
N SER A 167 -25.68 6.22 -0.78
CA SER A 167 -26.32 5.34 0.22
C SER A 167 -26.89 4.05 -0.41
N LYS A 168 -27.37 4.13 -1.65
CA LYS A 168 -27.88 2.98 -2.41
C LYS A 168 -26.78 1.97 -2.72
N ASP A 169 -25.61 2.44 -3.15
CA ASP A 169 -24.48 1.57 -3.46
C ASP A 169 -23.90 0.95 -2.19
N ILE A 170 -23.83 1.71 -1.08
CA ILE A 170 -23.43 1.16 0.23
C ILE A 170 -24.34 -0.02 0.62
N LEU A 171 -25.66 0.10 0.48
CA LEU A 171 -26.58 -1.01 0.78
C LEU A 171 -26.38 -2.20 -0.16
N LYS A 172 -26.27 -1.93 -1.47
CA LYS A 172 -26.05 -2.95 -2.50
C LYS A 172 -24.79 -3.78 -2.24
N PHE A 173 -23.69 -3.14 -1.84
CA PHE A 173 -22.42 -3.84 -1.53
C PHE A 173 -22.48 -4.69 -0.25
N ASN A 174 -23.39 -4.36 0.67
CA ASN A 174 -23.56 -5.11 1.92
C ASN A 174 -24.65 -6.19 1.86
N PHE A 175 -25.21 -6.45 0.66
CA PHE A 175 -26.28 -7.43 0.43
C PHE A 175 -27.50 -7.25 1.35
N ILE A 176 -27.85 -5.99 1.67
CA ILE A 176 -29.00 -5.63 2.53
C ILE A 176 -30.11 -4.97 1.72
#